data_AF-S1QWZ3-F1
#
_entry.id   AF-S1QWZ3-F1
#
_cell.length_a   1.000
_cell.length_b   1.000
_cell.length_c   1.000
_cell.angle_alpha   90.00
_cell.angle_beta   90.00
_cell.angle_gamma   90.00
#
_symmetry.space_group_name_H-M   'P 1'
#
loop_
_entity.id
_entity.type
_entity.pdbx_description
1 polymer ?
#
loop_
_entity_poly.entity_id
_entity_poly.type
_entity_poly.pdbx_seq_one_letter_code
_entity_poly.pdbx_strand_id
1 'polypeptide(L)'
;MSFTLIECLLVLWFLTSLASLSVHGYQKMQQQLERARFFRQFESSFYLTIARAITTDAPSEMIINASGIRMEHPKFSAIVFRYPEGIHCISSARYLRFSSKTGNYAPASKVVFADEHARCKVIYSFYFGSGRYEKRIIPL
;
A
#
# COMPACT_ATOMS: atom_id res chain seq x y z
N MET A 1 -6.71 56.98 2.52
CA MET A 1 -5.78 56.16 1.73
C MET A 1 -5.25 54.96 2.51
N SER A 2 -4.90 55.07 3.80
CA SER A 2 -4.41 53.92 4.59
C SER A 2 -5.47 52.86 4.92
N PHE A 3 -6.75 53.26 4.95
CA PHE A 3 -7.88 52.36 5.24
C PHE A 3 -8.08 51.28 4.17
N THR A 4 -7.93 51.66 2.90
CA THR A 4 -8.04 50.73 1.76
C THR A 4 -6.87 49.75 1.69
N LEU A 5 -5.67 50.15 2.13
CA LEU A 5 -4.51 49.26 2.18
C LEU A 5 -4.70 48.14 3.23
N ILE A 6 -5.17 48.50 4.42
CA ILE A 6 -5.42 47.56 5.51
C ILE A 6 -6.56 46.60 5.13
N GLU A 7 -7.62 47.11 4.52
CA GLU A 7 -8.73 46.30 4.03
C GLU A 7 -8.28 45.31 2.95
N CYS A 8 -7.48 45.75 1.97
CA CYS A 8 -6.90 44.85 0.97
C CYS A 8 -6.00 43.77 1.59
N LEU A 9 -5.19 44.12 2.59
CA LEU A 9 -4.34 43.16 3.31
C LEU A 9 -5.18 42.11 4.06
N LEU A 10 -6.27 42.52 4.70
CA LEU A 10 -7.18 41.61 5.41
C LEU A 10 -7.88 40.66 4.43
N VAL A 11 -8.36 41.17 3.30
CA VAL A 11 -8.98 40.35 2.24
C VAL A 11 -7.96 39.36 1.66
N LEU A 12 -6.74 39.81 1.39
CA LEU A 12 -5.68 38.95 0.89
C LEU A 12 -5.32 37.85 1.90
N TRP A 13 -5.22 38.18 3.19
CA TRP A 13 -4.97 37.23 4.26
C TRP A 13 -6.10 36.19 4.39
N PHE A 14 -7.35 36.63 4.26
CA PHE A 14 -8.49 35.73 4.31
C PHE A 14 -8.53 34.78 3.10
N LEU A 15 -8.29 35.30 1.89
CA LEU A 15 -8.24 34.48 0.67
C LEU A 15 -7.07 33.49 0.69
N THR A 16 -5.89 33.91 1.15
CA THR A 16 -4.72 33.04 1.24
C THR A 16 -4.87 31.97 2.31
N SER A 17 -5.48 32.28 3.45
CA SER A 17 -5.77 31.28 4.49
C SER A 17 -6.79 30.23 4.01
N LEU A 18 -7.86 30.65 3.33
CA LEU A 18 -8.82 29.73 2.72
C LEU A 18 -8.17 28.85 1.65
N ALA A 19 -7.39 29.44 0.74
CA ALA A 19 -6.70 28.69 -0.30
C ALA A 19 -5.71 27.67 0.30
N SER A 20 -4.96 28.08 1.33
CA SER A 20 -4.04 27.19 2.05
C SER A 20 -4.79 26.02 2.69
N LEU A 21 -5.92 26.28 3.34
CA LEU A 21 -6.74 25.23 3.95
C LEU A 21 -7.24 24.22 2.90
N SER A 22 -7.69 24.69 1.74
CA SER A 22 -8.12 23.84 0.63
C SER A 22 -6.99 22.97 0.09
N VAL A 23 -5.79 23.53 -0.06
CA VAL A 23 -4.61 22.78 -0.53
C VAL A 23 -4.23 21.66 0.45
N HIS A 24 -4.20 21.96 1.75
CA HIS A 24 -3.89 20.96 2.77
C HIS A 24 -4.98 19.87 2.85
N GLY A 25 -6.25 20.24 2.71
CA GLY A 25 -7.36 19.28 2.65
C GLY A 25 -7.22 18.32 1.46
N TYR A 26 -6.90 18.85 0.29
CA TYR A 26 -6.68 18.06 -0.92
C TYR A 26 -5.50 17.08 -0.78
N GLN A 27 -4.38 17.53 -0.22
CA GLN A 27 -3.21 16.67 0.00
C GLN A 27 -3.53 15.48 0.92
N LYS A 28 -4.23 15.72 2.04
CA LYS A 28 -4.66 14.64 2.95
C LYS A 28 -5.58 13.64 2.25
N MET A 29 -6.53 14.11 1.45
CA MET A 29 -7.43 13.24 0.69
C MET A 29 -6.65 12.41 -0.33
N GLN A 30 -5.69 13.00 -1.04
CA GLN A 30 -4.84 12.29 -1.99
C GLN A 30 -4.01 11.19 -1.31
N GLN A 31 -3.38 11.49 -0.16
CA GLN A 31 -2.63 10.51 0.62
C GLN A 31 -3.51 9.33 1.07
N GLN A 32 -4.73 9.59 1.54
CA GLN A 32 -5.68 8.53 1.92
C GLN A 32 -6.05 7.64 0.72
N LEU A 33 -6.24 8.24 -0.45
CA LEU A 33 -6.59 7.54 -1.68
C LEU A 33 -5.42 6.69 -2.19
N GLU A 34 -4.19 7.21 -2.17
CA GLU A 34 -2.98 6.48 -2.54
C GLU A 34 -2.74 5.28 -1.63
N ARG A 35 -2.92 5.44 -0.32
CA ARG A 35 -2.89 4.33 0.63
C ARG A 35 -3.94 3.26 0.30
N ALA A 36 -5.19 3.67 0.10
CA ALA A 36 -6.27 2.74 -0.18
C ALA A 36 -6.01 1.96 -1.48
N ARG A 37 -5.50 2.65 -2.51
CA ARG A 37 -5.05 2.04 -3.76
C ARG A 37 -3.91 1.05 -3.54
N PHE A 38 -2.90 1.41 -2.76
CA PHE A 38 -1.77 0.53 -2.43
C PHE A 38 -2.25 -0.79 -1.82
N PHE A 39 -3.04 -0.75 -0.74
CA PHE A 39 -3.50 -1.99 -0.09
C PHE A 39 -4.42 -2.81 -1.00
N ARG A 40 -5.29 -2.16 -1.77
CA ARG A 40 -6.15 -2.86 -2.74
C ARG A 40 -5.34 -3.52 -3.84
N GLN A 41 -4.33 -2.83 -4.37
CA GLN A 41 -3.43 -3.34 -5.38
C GLN A 41 -2.60 -4.51 -4.84
N PHE A 42 -2.11 -4.41 -3.60
CA PHE A 42 -1.40 -5.51 -2.94
C PHE A 42 -2.29 -6.76 -2.86
N GLU A 43 -3.52 -6.61 -2.37
CA GLU A 43 -4.47 -7.72 -2.21
C GLU A 43 -4.85 -8.34 -3.56
N SER A 44 -5.15 -7.53 -4.58
CA SER A 44 -5.50 -8.04 -5.91
C SER A 44 -4.31 -8.71 -6.60
N SER A 45 -3.13 -8.13 -6.49
CA SER A 45 -1.90 -8.69 -7.09
C SER A 45 -1.52 -10.01 -6.42
N PHE A 46 -1.73 -10.14 -5.10
CA PHE A 46 -1.49 -11.37 -4.37
C PHE A 46 -2.35 -12.53 -4.91
N TYR A 47 -3.66 -12.34 -5.01
CA TYR A 47 -4.56 -13.36 -5.56
C TYR A 47 -4.27 -13.67 -7.03
N LEU A 48 -3.97 -12.66 -7.83
CA LEU A 48 -3.58 -12.84 -9.23
C LEU A 48 -2.31 -13.69 -9.35
N THR A 49 -1.34 -13.47 -8.47
CA THR A 49 -0.06 -14.20 -8.46
C THR A 49 -0.25 -15.67 -8.08
N ILE A 50 -1.15 -15.95 -7.13
CA ILE A 50 -1.58 -17.32 -6.81
C ILE A 50 -2.29 -17.97 -8.01
N ALA A 51 -3.24 -17.27 -8.62
CA ALA A 51 -3.98 -17.80 -9.77
C ALA A 51 -3.05 -18.12 -10.95
N ARG A 52 -2.03 -17.29 -11.20
CA ARG A 52 -0.99 -17.56 -12.20
C ARG A 52 -0.20 -18.83 -11.90
N ALA A 53 0.17 -19.05 -10.63
CA ALA A 53 0.91 -20.25 -10.23
C ALA A 53 0.10 -21.54 -10.43
N ILE A 54 -1.21 -21.48 -10.16
CA ILE A 54 -2.13 -22.61 -10.33
C ILE A 54 -2.36 -22.88 -11.82
N THR A 55 -2.73 -21.86 -12.59
CA THR A 55 -3.21 -22.01 -13.97
C THR A 55 -2.12 -22.35 -14.98
N THR A 56 -0.87 -21.95 -14.72
CA THR A 56 0.21 -22.10 -15.71
C THR A 56 1.23 -23.17 -15.38
N ASP A 57 1.03 -23.88 -14.25
CA ASP A 57 1.93 -24.90 -13.72
C ASP A 57 3.39 -24.43 -13.58
N ALA A 58 3.57 -23.19 -13.13
CA ALA A 58 4.88 -22.64 -12.81
C ALA A 58 4.82 -21.92 -11.46
N PRO A 59 5.90 -21.94 -10.65
CA PRO A 59 5.89 -21.24 -9.38
C PRO A 59 5.86 -19.71 -9.60
N SER A 60 5.14 -18.99 -8.75
CA SER A 60 5.19 -17.53 -8.66
C SER A 60 5.97 -17.11 -7.42
N GLU A 61 6.46 -15.88 -7.39
CA GLU A 61 7.20 -15.35 -6.24
C GLU A 61 6.71 -13.95 -5.88
N MET A 62 6.71 -13.62 -4.60
CA MET A 62 6.58 -12.26 -4.10
C MET A 62 7.84 -11.91 -3.32
N ILE A 63 8.50 -10.84 -3.75
CA ILE A 63 9.73 -10.31 -3.17
C ILE A 63 9.39 -8.98 -2.50
N ILE A 64 9.81 -8.83 -1.25
CA ILE A 64 9.53 -7.69 -0.38
C ILE A 64 10.85 -6.96 -0.11
N ASN A 65 11.00 -5.81 -0.75
CA ASN A 65 12.18 -4.97 -0.64
C ASN A 65 11.88 -3.75 0.23
N ALA A 66 12.93 -3.00 0.61
CA ALA A 66 12.76 -1.76 1.37
C ALA A 66 11.94 -0.69 0.62
N SER A 67 12.01 -0.67 -0.71
CA SER A 67 11.36 0.33 -1.56
C SER A 67 9.98 -0.08 -2.09
N GLY A 68 9.56 -1.33 -1.90
CA GLY A 68 8.30 -1.82 -2.45
C GLY A 68 8.23 -3.34 -2.58
N ILE A 69 7.21 -3.79 -3.32
CA ILE A 69 6.89 -5.19 -3.51
C ILE A 69 6.93 -5.52 -4.99
N ARG A 70 7.47 -6.70 -5.30
CA ARG A 70 7.58 -7.24 -6.64
C ARG A 70 6.98 -8.64 -6.66
N MET A 71 6.00 -8.87 -7.53
CA MET A 71 5.41 -10.19 -7.74
C MET A 71 5.78 -10.69 -9.13
N GLU A 72 6.43 -11.85 -9.19
CA GLU A 72 7.04 -12.42 -10.38
C GLU A 72 6.39 -13.75 -10.75
N HIS A 73 6.38 -14.01 -12.05
CA HIS A 73 5.96 -15.29 -12.60
C HIS A 73 6.71 -15.54 -13.92
N PRO A 74 7.19 -16.76 -14.23
CA PRO A 74 8.02 -17.02 -15.41
C PRO A 74 7.38 -16.66 -16.75
N LYS A 75 6.04 -16.75 -16.85
CA LYS A 75 5.29 -16.50 -18.09
C LYS A 75 4.63 -15.11 -18.18
N PHE A 76 4.72 -14.29 -17.13
CA PHE A 76 4.04 -12.98 -17.10
C PHE A 76 4.99 -11.87 -16.66
N SER A 77 4.71 -10.64 -17.08
CA SER A 77 5.41 -9.47 -16.59
C SER A 77 5.28 -9.34 -15.07
N ALA A 78 6.38 -9.00 -14.41
CA ALA A 78 6.41 -8.74 -12.98
C ALA A 78 5.50 -7.54 -12.63
N ILE A 79 4.74 -7.68 -11.55
CA ILE A 79 3.94 -6.60 -10.99
C ILE A 79 4.78 -5.93 -9.91
N VAL A 80 5.09 -4.65 -10.09
CA VAL A 80 5.92 -3.89 -9.17
C VAL A 80 5.14 -2.69 -8.67
N PHE A 81 5.13 -2.48 -7.35
CA PHE A 81 4.56 -1.30 -6.75
C PHE A 81 5.41 -0.83 -5.58
N ARG A 82 5.58 0.49 -5.49
CA ARG A 82 6.35 1.17 -4.44
C ARG A 82 5.47 1.42 -3.23
N TYR A 83 6.08 1.53 -2.07
CA TYR A 83 5.37 2.02 -0.90
C TYR A 83 5.02 3.50 -1.10
N PRO A 84 3.77 3.91 -0.87
CA PRO A 84 3.42 5.32 -0.80
C PRO A 84 4.03 5.94 0.46
N GLU A 85 4.02 7.27 0.51
CA GLU A 85 4.52 8.03 1.67
C GLU A 85 3.83 7.59 2.97
N GLY A 86 4.62 7.46 4.05
CA GLY A 86 4.14 7.03 5.37
C GLY A 86 3.74 5.55 5.49
N ILE A 87 3.92 4.73 4.46
CA ILE A 87 3.77 3.27 4.56
C ILE A 87 5.14 2.59 4.49
N HIS A 88 5.44 1.76 5.48
CA HIS A 88 6.68 1.01 5.53
C HIS A 88 6.44 -0.46 5.84
N CYS A 89 7.10 -1.36 5.11
CA CYS A 89 7.09 -2.78 5.46
C CYS A 89 8.07 -3.03 6.61
N ILE A 90 7.54 -3.49 7.73
CA ILE A 90 8.30 -3.84 8.95
C ILE A 90 8.37 -5.35 9.17
N SER A 91 7.97 -6.14 8.17
CA SER A 91 8.05 -7.60 8.25
C SER A 91 9.48 -8.11 8.14
N SER A 92 9.78 -9.20 8.87
CA SER A 92 11.00 -9.99 8.70
C SER A 92 10.98 -10.85 7.43
N ALA A 93 9.80 -11.16 6.88
CA ALA A 93 9.67 -11.93 5.65
C ALA A 93 10.08 -11.10 4.44
N ARG A 94 11.11 -11.56 3.71
CA ARG A 94 11.64 -10.89 2.52
C ARG A 94 11.12 -11.48 1.21
N TYR A 95 10.63 -12.71 1.25
CA TYR A 95 10.08 -13.37 0.08
C TYR A 95 9.01 -14.39 0.47
N LEU A 96 8.15 -14.69 -0.50
CA LEU A 96 7.07 -15.68 -0.44
C LEU A 96 7.05 -16.40 -1.78
N ARG A 97 7.20 -17.72 -1.77
CA ARG A 97 7.15 -18.53 -2.99
C ARG A 97 5.85 -19.30 -3.06
N PHE A 98 5.13 -19.18 -4.18
CA PHE A 98 3.88 -19.87 -4.46
C PHE A 98 4.15 -21.10 -5.33
N SER A 99 3.73 -22.26 -4.86
CA SER A 99 3.93 -23.55 -5.51
C SER A 99 3.05 -23.69 -6.75
N SER A 100 3.58 -24.32 -7.80
CA SER A 100 2.79 -24.61 -8.99
C SER A 100 1.62 -25.55 -8.68
N LYS A 101 0.56 -25.48 -9.49
CA LYS A 101 -0.69 -26.28 -9.41
C LYS A 101 -1.57 -26.05 -8.17
N THR A 102 -0.98 -25.78 -7.01
CA THR A 102 -1.68 -25.67 -5.73
C THR A 102 -1.80 -24.23 -5.24
N GLY A 103 -0.88 -23.35 -5.66
CA GLY A 103 -0.84 -21.97 -5.16
C GLY A 103 -0.43 -21.88 -3.67
N ASN A 104 -0.05 -23.00 -3.06
CA ASN A 104 0.42 -23.07 -1.68
C ASN A 104 1.73 -22.30 -1.56
N TYR A 105 1.85 -21.48 -0.54
CA TYR A 105 3.05 -20.67 -0.32
C TYR A 105 3.87 -21.16 0.86
N ALA A 106 5.19 -21.03 0.77
CA ALA A 106 6.10 -21.29 1.87
C ALA A 106 7.19 -20.21 1.93
N PRO A 107 7.69 -19.86 3.13
CA PRO A 107 7.20 -20.29 4.44
C PRO A 107 5.87 -19.63 4.83
N ALA A 108 5.15 -20.22 5.80
CA ALA A 108 4.05 -19.52 6.49
C ALA A 108 4.62 -18.23 7.07
N SER A 109 4.13 -17.10 6.59
CA SER A 109 4.73 -15.81 6.89
C SER A 109 3.66 -14.77 7.14
N LYS A 110 4.09 -13.68 7.77
CA LYS A 110 3.27 -12.50 8.02
C LYS A 110 3.91 -11.35 7.29
N VAL A 111 3.12 -10.55 6.59
CA VAL A 111 3.57 -9.27 6.05
C VAL A 111 2.92 -8.17 6.87
N VAL A 112 3.74 -7.26 7.39
CA VAL A 112 3.31 -6.22 8.31
C VAL A 112 3.73 -4.89 7.73
N PHE A 113 2.74 -4.02 7.54
CA PHE A 113 2.94 -2.64 7.13
C PHE A 113 2.66 -1.73 8.33
N ALA A 114 3.57 -0.81 8.62
CA ALA A 114 3.29 0.34 9.46
C ALA A 114 2.73 1.45 8.58
N ASP A 115 1.58 2.00 8.96
CA ASP A 115 0.96 3.19 8.36
C ASP A 115 1.03 4.32 9.37
N GLU A 116 1.96 5.24 9.14
CA GLU A 116 2.23 6.37 10.03
C GLU A 116 1.09 7.39 10.01
N HIS A 117 0.45 7.57 8.85
CA HIS A 117 -0.65 8.52 8.69
C HIS A 117 -1.92 8.06 9.40
N ALA A 118 -2.26 6.76 9.36
CA ALA A 118 -3.37 6.20 10.14
C ALA A 118 -2.98 5.84 11.57
N ARG A 119 -1.69 5.87 11.93
CA ARG A 119 -1.16 5.36 13.19
C ARG A 119 -1.65 3.92 13.45
N CYS A 120 -1.46 3.04 12.48
CA CYS A 120 -1.81 1.64 12.62
C CYS A 120 -0.81 0.69 11.95
N LYS A 121 -0.87 -0.58 12.33
CA LYS A 121 -0.20 -1.70 11.68
C LYS A 121 -1.23 -2.51 10.90
N VAL A 122 -0.98 -2.72 9.62
CA VAL A 122 -1.77 -3.61 8.76
C VAL A 122 -1.02 -4.92 8.60
N ILE A 123 -1.59 -5.99 9.13
CA ILE A 123 -0.98 -7.32 9.20
C ILE A 123 -1.72 -8.25 8.26
N TYR A 124 -0.99 -8.85 7.33
CA TYR A 124 -1.44 -9.93 6.46
C TYR A 124 -0.80 -11.23 6.95
N SER A 125 -1.60 -12.12 7.52
CA SER A 125 -1.16 -13.46 7.94
C SER A 125 -1.55 -14.49 6.88
N PHE A 126 -0.55 -15.20 6.36
CA PHE A 126 -0.73 -16.17 5.29
C PHE A 126 -0.77 -17.61 5.87
N TYR A 127 -1.93 -18.27 5.79
CA TYR A 127 -2.15 -19.67 6.17
C TYR A 127 -1.88 -20.70 5.05
N PHE A 128 -0.89 -21.55 5.28
CA PHE A 128 -0.54 -22.69 4.42
C PHE A 128 -1.77 -23.58 4.10
N GLY A 129 -1.86 -24.06 2.87
CA GLY A 129 -2.89 -25.01 2.42
C GLY A 129 -4.23 -24.41 2.01
N SER A 130 -4.57 -23.19 2.45
CA SER A 130 -5.87 -22.57 2.14
C SER A 130 -5.84 -21.59 0.95
N GLY A 131 -4.65 -21.09 0.59
CA GLY A 131 -4.51 -20.00 -0.39
C GLY A 131 -5.09 -18.66 0.08
N ARG A 132 -5.54 -18.55 1.33
CA ARG A 132 -6.17 -17.36 1.91
C ARG A 132 -5.19 -16.60 2.80
N TYR A 133 -5.47 -15.32 3.02
CA TYR A 133 -4.84 -14.53 4.06
C TYR A 133 -5.89 -14.01 5.03
N GLU A 134 -5.44 -13.68 6.25
CA GLU A 134 -6.23 -12.89 7.19
C GLU A 134 -5.58 -11.51 7.34
N LYS A 135 -6.42 -10.48 7.22
CA LYS A 135 -6.03 -9.09 7.43
C LYS A 135 -6.44 -8.65 8.83
N ARG A 136 -5.50 -8.10 9.59
CA ARG A 136 -5.77 -7.43 10.87
C ARG A 136 -5.22 -6.02 10.83
N ILE A 137 -5.96 -5.08 11.42
CA ILE A 137 -5.53 -3.69 11.59
C ILE A 137 -5.46 -3.43 13.08
N ILE A 138 -4.28 -3.04 13.57
CA ILE A 138 -4.02 -2.80 14.98
C ILE A 138 -3.52 -1.36 15.12
N PRO A 139 -4.02 -0.54 16.06
CA PRO A 139 -3.43 0.78 16.32
C PRO A 139 -1.95 0.67 16.69
N LEU A 140 -1.15 1.67 16.28
CA LEU A 140 0.27 1.79 16.62
C LEU A 140 0.46 2.20 18.08
#